data_AF-A0A4E0R1N8-F1
#
_entry.id   AF-A0A4E0R1N8-F1
#
_cell.length_a   1.000
_cell.length_b   1.000
_cell.length_c   1.000
_cell.angle_alpha   90.00
_cell.angle_beta   90.00
_cell.angle_gamma   90.00
#
_symmetry.space_group_name_H-M   'P 1'
#
loop_
_entity.id
_entity.type
_entity.pdbx_description
1 polymer ?
#
loop_
_entity_poly.entity_id
_entity_poly.type
_entity_poly.pdbx_seq_one_letter_code
_entity_poly.pdbx_strand_id
1 'polypeptide(L)'
;MQATFALHHDHSYSCVFEKPIRARGLRIIPMVPAIKHKIPIEGLQLFGNLDKRDIYQYDPCRPPYSMASMDGPKLPNWMTVFNRSYLHVGDKMIVCYPSNFGIDIRGSKMICVCAIEGSPLMGFQLGPMVSQVISYQEQDRIFIGIGPERQSIVSSSDLKKWTGWGMFTYQFHIEGKPLKNATYLPWDETEDFNENLVGEMCRQYHSGNWNFCYDGIYYENTRVGVWIDADYPVLNSIYFDRN
;
A
#
# COMPACT_ATOMS: atom_id res chain seq x y z
N MET A 1 4.18 14.16 10.29
CA MET A 1 5.37 13.99 11.15
C MET A 1 6.33 15.08 10.76
N GLN A 2 6.57 16.04 11.65
CA GLN A 2 7.54 17.11 11.44
C GLN A 2 8.89 16.63 11.99
N ALA A 3 9.96 17.01 11.31
CA ALA A 3 11.33 16.68 11.69
C ALA A 3 12.23 17.89 11.41
N THR A 4 13.20 18.10 12.28
CA THR A 4 14.20 19.15 12.15
C THR A 4 15.49 18.55 11.61
N PHE A 5 16.05 19.15 10.57
CA PHE A 5 17.33 18.77 10.02
C PHE A 5 18.42 19.73 10.49
N ALA A 6 19.52 19.18 11.01
CA ALA A 6 20.70 19.95 11.35
C ALA A 6 21.91 19.41 10.58
N LEU A 7 22.66 20.32 9.97
CA LEU A 7 23.97 20.05 9.38
C LEU A 7 25.02 20.28 10.47
N HIS A 8 25.90 19.29 10.66
CA HIS A 8 27.03 19.39 11.57
C HIS A 8 28.30 19.79 10.82
N HIS A 9 29.29 20.27 11.55
CA HIS A 9 30.56 20.77 10.99
C HIS A 9 31.38 19.70 10.24
N ASP A 10 31.10 18.41 10.47
CA ASP A 10 31.77 17.26 9.87
C ASP A 10 31.05 16.73 8.61
N HIS A 11 30.13 17.51 8.03
CA HIS A 11 29.26 17.09 6.92
C HIS A 11 28.31 15.93 7.26
N SER A 12 28.11 15.63 8.55
CA SER A 12 27.03 14.75 8.98
C SER A 12 25.71 15.52 9.10
N TYR A 13 24.60 14.78 8.99
CA TYR A 13 23.25 15.33 9.10
C TYR A 13 22.51 14.59 10.20
N SER A 14 21.85 15.31 11.10
CA SER A 14 20.87 14.72 12.00
C SER A 14 19.46 15.12 11.58
N CYS A 15 18.55 14.15 11.65
CA CYS A 15 17.12 14.35 11.49
C CYS A 15 16.46 14.00 12.82
N VAL A 16 15.88 14.99 13.49
CA VAL A 16 15.22 14.82 14.78
C VAL A 16 13.71 14.93 14.59
N PHE A 17 13.00 13.84 14.81
CA PHE A 17 11.55 13.84 14.83
C PHE A 17 11.03 14.56 16.08
N GLU A 18 10.06 15.46 15.91
CA GLU A 18 9.48 16.22 17.03
C GLU A 18 8.81 15.34 18.09
N LYS A 19 8.36 14.14 17.68
CA LYS A 19 7.80 13.13 18.57
C LYS A 19 8.57 11.83 18.38
N PRO A 20 8.84 11.08 19.48
CA PRO A 20 9.48 9.77 19.38
C PRO A 20 8.63 8.84 18.53
N ILE A 21 9.28 8.14 17.60
CA ILE A 21 8.65 7.09 16.80
C ILE A 21 8.82 5.77 17.55
N ARG A 22 7.72 5.16 17.98
CA ARG A 22 7.75 3.77 18.47
C ARG A 22 7.77 2.84 17.28
N ALA A 23 8.89 2.16 17.06
CA ALA A 23 9.06 1.22 15.96
C ALA A 23 10.05 0.11 16.33
N ARG A 24 9.82 -1.10 15.82
CA ARG A 24 10.76 -2.23 15.90
C ARG A 24 11.70 -2.33 14.70
N GLY A 25 11.31 -1.74 13.58
CA GLY A 25 12.13 -1.57 12.39
C GLY A 25 11.81 -0.23 11.74
N LEU A 26 12.84 0.44 11.22
CA LEU A 26 12.69 1.69 10.48
C LEU A 26 13.16 1.45 9.04
N ARG A 27 12.26 1.69 8.09
CA ARG A 27 12.60 1.70 6.67
C ARG A 27 12.78 3.14 6.23
N ILE A 28 13.99 3.48 5.79
CA ILE A 28 14.30 4.81 5.24
C ILE A 28 14.35 4.67 3.72
N ILE A 29 13.47 5.40 3.04
CA ILE A 29 13.41 5.43 1.57
C ILE A 29 13.75 6.86 1.13
N PRO A 30 14.92 7.08 0.51
CA PRO A 30 15.24 8.37 -0.07
C PRO A 30 14.26 8.68 -1.23
N MET A 31 13.48 9.75 -1.10
CA MET A 31 12.45 10.13 -2.08
C MET A 31 13.03 10.92 -3.28
N VAL A 32 14.13 11.64 -3.05
CA VAL A 32 14.88 12.37 -4.08
C VAL A 32 16.33 11.90 -3.97
N PRO A 33 17.04 11.65 -5.09
CA PRO A 33 18.48 11.42 -5.04
C PRO A 33 19.18 12.73 -4.65
N ALA A 34 19.14 13.10 -3.38
CA ALA A 34 19.82 14.28 -2.86
C ALA A 34 21.35 14.15 -2.92
N ILE A 35 21.85 12.92 -3.12
CA ILE A 35 23.28 12.61 -3.14
C ILE A 35 23.56 11.73 -4.36
N LYS A 36 24.39 12.22 -5.29
CA LYS A 36 24.98 11.44 -6.41
C LYS A 36 25.92 10.32 -5.94
N HIS A 37 26.08 10.15 -4.64
CA HIS A 37 26.98 9.20 -4.01
C HIS A 37 26.19 8.21 -3.16
N LYS A 38 26.60 6.95 -3.25
CA LYS A 38 26.04 5.83 -2.51
C LYS A 38 26.25 6.10 -1.01
N ILE A 39 25.18 6.21 -0.24
CA ILE A 39 25.28 6.29 1.22
C ILE A 39 25.77 4.91 1.71
N PRO A 40 26.96 4.80 2.31
CA PRO A 40 27.38 3.54 2.92
C PRO A 40 26.46 3.21 4.09
N ILE A 41 26.11 1.93 4.28
CA ILE A 41 25.24 1.48 5.39
C ILE A 41 25.80 1.91 6.76
N GLU A 42 27.12 2.03 6.87
CA GLU A 42 27.86 2.48 8.05
C GLU A 42 27.61 3.96 8.42
N GLY A 43 27.06 4.76 7.50
CA GLY A 43 26.83 6.20 7.69
C GLY A 43 25.50 6.58 8.35
N LEU A 44 24.65 5.60 8.70
CA LEU A 44 23.36 5.84 9.34
C LEU A 44 23.38 5.37 10.80
N GLN A 45 23.07 6.29 11.72
CA GLN A 45 22.90 5.99 13.14
C GLN A 45 21.48 6.33 13.59
N LEU A 46 20.89 5.44 14.39
CA LEU A 46 19.57 5.62 14.98
C LEU A 46 19.71 5.82 16.49
N PHE A 47 19.05 6.86 17.01
CA PHE A 47 19.04 7.18 18.43
C PHE A 47 17.62 7.02 18.98
N GLY A 48 17.49 6.42 20.15
CA GLY A 48 16.20 6.21 20.79
C GLY A 48 16.32 5.50 22.13
N ASN A 49 15.20 5.38 22.83
CA ASN A 49 15.08 4.59 24.04
C ASN A 49 14.56 3.19 23.70
N LEU A 50 15.06 2.18 24.41
CA LEU A 50 14.53 0.83 24.33
C LEU A 50 13.14 0.79 24.99
N ASP A 51 12.13 0.37 24.22
CA ASP A 51 10.80 0.05 24.75
C ASP A 51 10.71 -1.45 25.08
N LYS A 52 9.66 -1.86 25.80
CA LYS A 52 9.43 -3.28 26.11
C LYS A 52 9.33 -4.10 24.82
N ARG A 53 9.94 -5.30 24.83
CA ARG A 53 9.93 -6.22 23.69
C ARG A 53 8.51 -6.69 23.39
N ASP A 54 7.97 -6.31 22.24
CA ASP A 54 6.74 -6.89 21.69
C ASP A 54 7.08 -8.12 20.86
N ILE A 55 6.85 -9.32 21.38
CA ILE A 55 7.17 -10.59 20.69
C ILE A 55 6.28 -10.88 19.48
N TYR A 56 5.20 -10.12 19.28
CA TYR A 56 4.24 -10.30 18.18
C TYR A 56 4.49 -9.36 16.99
N GLN A 57 5.54 -8.56 17.03
CA GLN A 57 5.92 -7.65 15.93
C GLN A 57 6.97 -8.23 14.98
N TYR A 58 7.06 -7.60 13.79
CA TYR A 58 8.13 -7.78 12.82
C TYR A 58 9.52 -7.58 13.46
N ASP A 59 10.40 -8.58 13.34
CA ASP A 59 11.80 -8.52 13.80
C ASP A 59 12.74 -8.51 12.59
N PRO A 60 13.31 -7.35 12.21
CA PRO A 60 14.21 -7.27 11.06
C PRO A 60 15.48 -8.11 11.22
N CYS A 61 15.82 -8.55 12.45
CA CYS A 61 17.01 -9.34 12.74
C CYS A 61 16.77 -10.86 12.66
N ARG A 62 15.57 -11.32 12.30
CA ARG A 62 15.23 -12.76 12.19
C ARG A 62 14.61 -13.14 10.83
N PRO A 63 15.38 -13.17 9.74
CA PRO A 63 14.92 -13.69 8.46
C PRO A 63 14.87 -15.24 8.46
N PRO A 64 13.90 -15.88 7.78
CA PRO A 64 12.76 -15.28 7.09
C PRO A 64 11.61 -14.96 8.06
N TYR A 65 11.16 -13.71 8.10
CA TYR A 65 9.89 -13.36 8.73
C TYR A 65 8.79 -13.68 7.72
N SER A 66 8.11 -14.80 7.92
CA SER A 66 6.75 -14.92 7.42
C SER A 66 5.85 -14.30 8.49
N MET A 67 4.78 -13.57 8.10
CA MET A 67 3.73 -13.15 9.06
C MET A 67 3.10 -14.34 9.81
N ALA A 68 3.46 -15.58 9.46
CA ALA A 68 3.40 -16.72 10.36
C ALA A 68 4.74 -16.90 11.09
N SER A 69 4.90 -16.31 12.29
CA SER A 69 5.66 -17.05 13.29
C SER A 69 4.88 -18.34 13.58
N MET A 70 5.57 -19.46 13.82
CA MET A 70 4.89 -20.75 14.09
C MET A 70 3.83 -20.64 15.20
N ASP A 71 4.01 -19.70 16.15
CA ASP A 71 3.15 -19.53 17.34
C ASP A 71 2.51 -18.12 17.48
N GLY A 72 2.48 -17.30 16.41
CA GLY A 72 1.94 -15.92 16.49
C GLY A 72 0.62 -15.74 15.76
N PRO A 73 -0.13 -14.65 16.04
CA PRO A 73 -1.37 -14.36 15.34
C PRO A 73 -1.09 -14.16 13.85
N LYS A 74 -1.68 -15.02 13.01
CA LYS A 74 -1.60 -14.91 11.55
C LYS A 74 -2.66 -13.94 11.07
N LEU A 75 -2.34 -13.17 10.03
CA LEU A 75 -3.40 -12.49 9.28
C LEU A 75 -4.37 -13.54 8.72
N PRO A 76 -5.69 -13.26 8.70
CA PRO A 76 -6.66 -14.12 8.02
C PRO A 76 -6.21 -14.47 6.60
N ASN A 77 -6.41 -15.71 6.16
CA ASN A 77 -5.94 -16.19 4.85
C ASN A 77 -6.38 -15.29 3.68
N TRP A 78 -7.60 -14.75 3.73
CA TRP A 78 -8.13 -13.85 2.71
C TRP A 78 -7.31 -12.54 2.58
N MET A 79 -6.63 -12.09 3.65
CA MET A 79 -5.74 -10.90 3.63
C MET A 79 -4.35 -11.20 3.07
N THR A 80 -4.05 -12.47 2.74
CA THR A 80 -2.78 -12.87 2.12
C THR A 80 -2.91 -13.08 0.61
N VAL A 81 -4.11 -12.87 0.06
CA VAL A 81 -4.40 -13.02 -1.36
C VAL A 81 -3.67 -11.95 -2.16
N PHE A 82 -2.68 -12.39 -2.94
CA PHE A 82 -1.87 -11.51 -3.77
C PHE A 82 -2.48 -11.44 -5.18
N ASN A 83 -3.56 -10.69 -5.29
CA ASN A 83 -4.31 -10.54 -6.54
C ASN A 83 -4.70 -9.07 -6.75
N ARG A 84 -5.13 -8.74 -7.97
CA ARG A 84 -5.77 -7.47 -8.29
C ARG A 84 -6.92 -7.23 -7.31
N SER A 85 -7.00 -6.05 -6.75
CA SER A 85 -8.05 -5.70 -5.81
C SER A 85 -8.47 -4.24 -5.95
N TYR A 86 -9.70 -3.95 -5.55
CA TYR A 86 -10.21 -2.59 -5.46
C TYR A 86 -10.95 -2.35 -4.13
N LEU A 87 -10.97 -1.10 -3.70
CA LEU A 87 -11.70 -0.64 -2.53
C LEU A 87 -12.26 0.75 -2.79
N HIS A 88 -13.58 0.88 -2.71
CA HIS A 88 -14.28 2.15 -2.92
C HIS A 88 -14.71 2.75 -1.57
N VAL A 89 -14.24 3.95 -1.22
CA VAL A 89 -14.59 4.64 0.03
C VAL A 89 -14.87 6.12 -0.23
N GLY A 90 -16.12 6.53 -0.09
CA GLY A 90 -16.52 7.91 -0.38
C GLY A 90 -16.26 8.23 -1.86
N ASP A 91 -15.49 9.29 -2.10
CA ASP A 91 -15.00 9.74 -3.42
C ASP A 91 -13.71 9.03 -3.87
N LYS A 92 -13.24 8.01 -3.15
CA LYS A 92 -11.92 7.40 -3.37
C LYS A 92 -12.06 5.99 -3.90
N MET A 93 -11.53 5.76 -5.09
CA MET A 93 -11.34 4.44 -5.64
C MET A 93 -9.87 4.03 -5.51
N ILE A 94 -9.60 3.04 -4.68
CA ILE A 94 -8.27 2.46 -4.52
C ILE A 94 -8.19 1.19 -5.36
N VAL A 95 -7.13 1.06 -6.16
CA VAL A 95 -6.87 -0.14 -6.96
C VAL A 95 -5.43 -0.60 -6.74
N CYS A 96 -5.25 -1.89 -6.47
CA CYS A 96 -3.94 -2.52 -6.32
C CYS A 96 -3.82 -3.67 -7.33
N TYR A 97 -2.67 -3.79 -7.98
CA TYR A 97 -2.42 -4.81 -8.99
C TYR A 97 -0.91 -5.11 -9.05
N PRO A 98 -0.50 -6.30 -9.49
CA PRO A 98 0.91 -6.62 -9.64
C PRO A 98 1.49 -5.90 -10.85
N SER A 99 2.69 -5.38 -10.67
CA SER A 99 3.52 -4.81 -11.70
C SER A 99 4.48 -5.88 -12.23
N ASN A 100 4.58 -5.96 -13.55
CA ASN A 100 5.50 -6.87 -14.25
C ASN A 100 6.92 -6.30 -14.37
N PHE A 101 7.24 -5.21 -13.66
CA PHE A 101 8.62 -4.75 -13.51
C PHE A 101 9.44 -5.83 -12.84
N GLY A 102 10.30 -6.47 -13.64
CA GLY A 102 11.48 -7.26 -13.30
C GLY A 102 11.30 -8.14 -12.08
N ILE A 103 11.45 -9.44 -12.27
CA ILE A 103 11.79 -10.36 -11.17
C ILE A 103 13.12 -9.87 -10.58
N ASP A 104 13.11 -8.83 -9.73
CA ASP A 104 14.18 -8.58 -8.79
C ASP A 104 14.18 -9.80 -7.87
N ILE A 105 15.32 -10.04 -7.23
CA ILE A 105 15.59 -11.17 -6.35
C ILE A 105 14.58 -11.21 -5.15
N ARG A 106 13.68 -10.22 -5.06
CA ARG A 106 12.65 -9.97 -4.04
C ARG A 106 11.20 -10.32 -4.44
N GLY A 107 10.93 -10.74 -5.68
CA GLY A 107 9.61 -11.20 -6.15
C GLY A 107 8.68 -10.13 -6.74
N SER A 108 7.47 -10.53 -7.15
CA SER A 108 6.46 -9.67 -7.80
C SER A 108 6.12 -8.42 -6.97
N LYS A 109 6.18 -7.24 -7.58
CA LYS A 109 5.89 -5.95 -6.92
C LYS A 109 4.43 -5.59 -7.13
N MET A 110 3.70 -5.25 -6.07
CA MET A 110 2.37 -4.62 -6.21
C MET A 110 2.51 -3.11 -6.29
N ILE A 111 1.65 -2.50 -7.09
CA ILE A 111 1.44 -1.06 -7.12
C ILE A 111 -0.01 -0.79 -6.72
N CYS A 112 -0.20 0.21 -5.87
CA CYS A 112 -1.52 0.72 -5.52
C CYS A 112 -1.67 2.18 -5.93
N VAL A 113 -2.82 2.50 -6.50
CA VAL A 113 -3.23 3.84 -6.94
C VAL A 113 -4.55 4.21 -6.29
N CYS A 114 -4.74 5.50 -6.00
CA CYS A 114 -6.02 6.06 -5.61
C CYS A 114 -6.46 7.03 -6.70
N ALA A 115 -7.66 6.82 -7.22
CA ALA A 115 -8.39 7.79 -7.99
C ALA A 115 -9.39 8.51 -7.06
N ILE A 116 -9.52 9.81 -7.25
CA ILE A 116 -10.49 10.69 -6.61
C ILE A 116 -11.54 11.05 -7.64
N GLU A 117 -12.79 10.72 -7.35
CA GLU A 117 -13.94 11.04 -8.18
C GLU A 117 -14.14 12.55 -8.27
N GLY A 118 -14.32 13.04 -9.49
CA GLY A 118 -14.42 14.46 -9.79
C GLY A 118 -14.39 14.73 -11.29
N SER A 119 -14.55 15.99 -11.67
CA SER A 119 -14.38 16.44 -13.05
C SER A 119 -13.26 17.51 -13.09
N PRO A 120 -12.03 17.14 -13.49
CA PRO A 120 -11.60 15.84 -13.98
C PRO A 120 -11.34 14.81 -12.88
N LEU A 121 -11.27 13.51 -13.25
CA LEU A 121 -10.78 12.45 -12.36
C LEU A 121 -9.31 12.72 -12.01
N MET A 122 -9.00 12.73 -10.72
CA MET A 122 -7.64 12.94 -10.22
C MET A 122 -7.07 11.64 -9.65
N GLY A 123 -5.76 11.47 -9.69
CA GLY A 123 -5.12 10.25 -9.20
C GLY A 123 -3.76 10.49 -8.56
N PHE A 124 -3.36 9.58 -7.67
CA PHE A 124 -2.02 9.52 -7.12
C PHE A 124 -1.64 8.09 -6.76
N GLN A 125 -0.33 7.82 -6.74
CA GLN A 125 0.20 6.54 -6.27
C GLN A 125 0.32 6.56 -4.75
N LEU A 126 -0.04 5.46 -4.09
CA LEU A 126 0.06 5.34 -2.63
C LEU A 126 1.51 5.18 -2.15
N GLY A 127 2.44 4.92 -3.07
CA GLY A 127 3.87 4.83 -2.81
C GLY A 127 4.34 3.43 -2.37
N PRO A 128 5.66 3.26 -2.15
CA PRO A 128 6.29 1.95 -1.97
C PRO A 128 6.07 1.35 -0.58
N MET A 129 5.37 2.04 0.32
CA MET A 129 5.11 1.57 1.70
C MET A 129 3.87 0.69 1.80
N VAL A 130 3.10 0.56 0.71
CA VAL A 130 1.92 -0.30 0.65
C VAL A 130 1.98 -1.16 -0.60
N SER A 131 1.82 -2.46 -0.41
CA SER A 131 1.66 -3.43 -1.49
C SER A 131 0.20 -3.79 -1.73
N GLN A 132 -0.66 -3.66 -0.74
CA GLN A 132 -2.09 -3.89 -0.93
C GLN A 132 -2.89 -3.13 0.10
N VAL A 133 -3.99 -2.50 -0.30
CA VAL A 133 -5.00 -2.00 0.64
C VAL A 133 -6.07 -3.08 0.78
N ILE A 134 -6.32 -3.52 2.01
CA ILE A 134 -7.14 -4.70 2.29
C ILE A 134 -8.49 -4.35 2.91
N SER A 135 -8.58 -3.23 3.63
CA SER A 135 -9.84 -2.79 4.21
C SER A 135 -9.80 -1.31 4.60
N TYR A 136 -10.99 -0.78 4.87
CA TYR A 136 -11.21 0.53 5.48
C TYR A 136 -12.08 0.36 6.71
N GLN A 137 -11.62 0.89 7.83
CA GLN A 137 -12.38 0.95 9.06
C GLN A 137 -13.17 2.26 9.08
N GLU A 138 -14.49 2.16 9.24
CA GLU A 138 -15.39 3.30 9.01
C GLU A 138 -15.47 4.31 10.16
N GLN A 139 -15.36 3.87 11.42
CA GLN A 139 -15.52 4.74 12.60
C GLN A 139 -14.31 5.66 12.83
N ASP A 140 -13.11 5.10 12.80
CA ASP A 140 -11.82 5.75 12.94
C ASP A 140 -11.34 6.35 11.61
N ARG A 141 -11.97 5.96 10.49
CA ARG A 141 -11.65 6.40 9.12
C ARG A 141 -10.22 6.07 8.71
N ILE A 142 -9.84 4.81 8.92
CA ILE A 142 -8.48 4.32 8.70
C ILE A 142 -8.47 3.28 7.58
N PHE A 143 -7.64 3.51 6.58
CA PHE A 143 -7.25 2.51 5.60
C PHE A 143 -6.22 1.57 6.20
N ILE A 144 -6.42 0.28 5.99
CA ILE A 144 -5.54 -0.79 6.43
C ILE A 144 -4.96 -1.45 5.19
N GLY A 145 -3.64 -1.61 5.19
CA GLY A 145 -2.91 -2.23 4.10
C GLY A 145 -1.85 -3.19 4.58
N ILE A 146 -1.29 -3.89 3.61
CA ILE A 146 -0.13 -4.76 3.74
C ILE A 146 1.06 -4.01 3.17
N GLY A 147 2.11 -3.89 3.98
CA GLY A 147 3.36 -3.30 3.56
C GLY A 147 4.18 -4.21 2.65
N PRO A 148 5.37 -3.75 2.23
CA PRO A 148 6.21 -4.46 1.28
C PRO A 148 6.55 -5.89 1.72
N GLU A 149 6.72 -6.76 0.72
CA GLU A 149 7.07 -8.18 0.90
C GLU A 149 6.05 -8.99 1.72
N ARG A 150 4.88 -8.41 2.00
CA ARG A 150 3.84 -9.01 2.86
C ARG A 150 4.36 -9.31 4.26
N GLN A 151 5.16 -8.40 4.82
CA GLN A 151 5.79 -8.60 6.13
C GLN A 151 5.29 -7.64 7.22
N SER A 152 4.41 -6.69 6.88
CA SER A 152 3.92 -5.70 7.83
C SER A 152 2.47 -5.32 7.55
N ILE A 153 1.77 -4.93 8.63
CA ILE A 153 0.49 -4.23 8.56
C ILE A 153 0.82 -2.75 8.54
N VAL A 154 0.20 -2.00 7.62
CA VAL A 154 0.33 -0.55 7.55
C VAL A 154 -1.04 0.09 7.60
N SER A 155 -1.09 1.33 8.09
CA SER A 155 -2.32 2.12 8.14
C SER A 155 -2.12 3.52 7.58
N SER A 156 -3.20 4.11 7.12
CA SER A 156 -3.24 5.49 6.66
C SER A 156 -4.63 6.09 6.88
N SER A 157 -4.69 7.37 7.25
CA SER A 157 -5.95 8.14 7.26
C SER A 157 -6.15 8.96 5.99
N ASP A 158 -5.10 9.15 5.19
CA ASP A 158 -5.08 10.06 4.03
C ASP A 158 -4.61 9.40 2.72
N LEU A 159 -4.24 8.11 2.76
CA LEU A 159 -3.63 7.32 1.68
C LEU A 159 -2.27 7.83 1.18
N LYS A 160 -1.78 8.96 1.68
CA LYS A 160 -0.49 9.57 1.32
C LYS A 160 0.61 9.19 2.29
N LYS A 161 0.27 9.04 3.58
CA LYS A 161 1.22 8.68 4.64
C LYS A 161 0.83 7.36 5.27
N TRP A 162 1.75 6.41 5.20
CA TRP A 162 1.57 5.06 5.73
C TRP A 162 2.43 4.86 6.97
N THR A 163 1.84 4.29 8.01
CA THR A 163 2.51 3.98 9.29
C THR A 163 2.41 2.49 9.56
N GLY A 164 3.51 1.86 9.94
CA GLY A 164 3.51 0.45 10.34
C GLY A 164 2.73 0.24 11.65
N TRP A 165 1.92 -0.81 11.70
CA TRP A 165 1.20 -1.25 12.88
C TRP A 165 1.72 -2.61 13.36
N GLY A 166 1.83 -2.75 14.67
CA GLY A 166 1.95 -4.05 15.31
C GLY A 166 0.60 -4.77 15.37
N MET A 167 0.63 -6.08 15.63
CA MET A 167 -0.58 -6.91 15.68
C MET A 167 -1.57 -6.45 16.76
N PHE A 168 -1.06 -6.02 17.92
CA PHE A 168 -1.89 -5.48 19.00
C PHE A 168 -2.63 -4.20 18.56
N THR A 169 -1.93 -3.26 17.91
CA THR A 169 -2.52 -2.03 17.38
C THR A 169 -3.58 -2.33 16.32
N TYR A 170 -3.28 -3.27 15.42
CA TYR A 170 -4.24 -3.74 14.44
C TYR A 170 -5.51 -4.29 15.13
N GLN A 171 -5.38 -5.24 16.05
CA GLN A 171 -6.50 -5.82 16.80
C GLN A 171 -7.35 -4.76 17.49
N PHE A 172 -6.71 -3.82 18.19
CA PHE A 172 -7.40 -2.71 18.86
C PHE A 172 -8.25 -1.86 17.89
N HIS A 173 -7.77 -1.64 16.67
CA HIS A 173 -8.50 -0.86 15.67
C HIS A 173 -9.52 -1.66 14.86
N ILE A 174 -9.48 -2.99 14.86
CA ILE A 174 -10.41 -3.83 14.09
C ILE A 174 -11.49 -4.53 14.92
N GLU A 175 -11.20 -4.85 16.18
CA GLU A 175 -12.08 -5.69 16.99
C GLU A 175 -13.41 -4.98 17.30
N GLY A 176 -14.52 -5.63 16.97
CA GLY A 176 -15.87 -5.10 17.17
C GLY A 176 -16.23 -3.89 16.29
N LYS A 177 -15.40 -3.55 15.30
CA LYS A 177 -15.55 -2.35 14.48
C LYS A 177 -15.97 -2.71 13.04
N PRO A 178 -16.83 -1.91 12.39
CA PRO A 178 -17.25 -2.16 11.01
C PRO A 178 -16.06 -1.95 10.06
N LEU A 179 -15.85 -2.94 9.20
CA LEU A 179 -14.79 -2.96 8.19
C LEU A 179 -15.41 -3.12 6.80
N LYS A 180 -15.00 -2.25 5.89
CA LYS A 180 -15.23 -2.41 4.46
C LYS A 180 -14.01 -3.07 3.84
N ASN A 181 -14.16 -4.32 3.40
CA ASN A 181 -13.05 -5.08 2.82
C ASN A 181 -12.85 -4.75 1.34
N ALA A 182 -11.62 -4.89 0.86
CA ALA A 182 -11.32 -4.83 -0.56
C ALA A 182 -11.94 -6.04 -1.29
N THR A 183 -12.35 -5.82 -2.52
CA THR A 183 -12.82 -6.87 -3.42
C THR A 183 -11.67 -7.32 -4.30
N TYR A 184 -11.46 -8.63 -4.40
CA TYR A 184 -10.41 -9.24 -5.21
C TYR A 184 -10.96 -9.66 -6.57
N LEU A 185 -10.24 -9.32 -7.62
CA LEU A 185 -10.58 -9.68 -9.00
C LEU A 185 -9.84 -10.98 -9.37
N PRO A 186 -10.49 -11.94 -10.06
CA PRO A 186 -9.85 -13.20 -10.46
C PRO A 186 -8.75 -12.96 -11.51
N TRP A 187 -7.82 -13.91 -11.63
CA TRP A 187 -6.82 -13.91 -12.71
C TRP A 187 -7.37 -14.49 -13.99
N ASP A 188 -8.06 -15.61 -13.86
CA ASP A 188 -8.56 -16.40 -14.97
C ASP A 188 -9.90 -15.87 -15.46
N GLU A 189 -10.16 -16.10 -16.75
CA GLU A 189 -11.46 -15.81 -17.33
C GLU A 189 -12.55 -16.73 -16.75
N THR A 190 -13.75 -16.20 -16.67
CA THR A 190 -14.97 -16.93 -16.36
C THR A 190 -16.07 -16.57 -17.36
N GLU A 191 -17.18 -17.31 -17.33
CA GLU A 191 -18.36 -16.99 -18.15
C GLU A 191 -18.83 -15.54 -17.96
N ASP A 192 -18.75 -15.02 -16.73
CA ASP A 192 -19.18 -13.67 -16.35
C ASP A 192 -18.04 -12.65 -16.20
N PHE A 193 -16.80 -13.05 -16.49
CA PHE A 193 -15.61 -12.20 -16.42
C PHE A 193 -14.57 -12.62 -17.46
N ASN A 194 -14.69 -12.10 -18.68
CA ASN A 194 -13.83 -12.41 -19.81
C ASN A 194 -13.57 -11.18 -20.69
N GLU A 195 -12.72 -11.34 -21.69
CA GLU A 195 -12.30 -10.27 -22.60
C GLU A 195 -13.44 -9.63 -23.43
N ASN A 196 -14.58 -10.31 -23.57
CA ASN A 196 -15.72 -9.80 -24.36
C ASN A 196 -16.62 -8.85 -23.56
N LEU A 197 -16.44 -8.78 -22.23
CA LEU A 197 -17.21 -7.92 -21.35
C LEU A 197 -16.40 -6.64 -21.07
N VAL A 198 -16.97 -5.48 -21.44
CA VAL A 198 -16.34 -4.16 -21.26
C VAL A 198 -17.32 -3.13 -20.71
N GLY A 199 -16.80 -2.11 -20.01
CA GLY A 199 -17.60 -1.04 -19.44
C GLY A 199 -18.70 -1.55 -18.50
N GLU A 200 -19.92 -1.04 -18.67
CA GLU A 200 -21.11 -1.43 -17.90
C GLU A 200 -21.55 -2.90 -18.10
N MET A 201 -20.99 -3.62 -19.07
CA MET A 201 -21.24 -5.05 -19.23
C MET A 201 -20.53 -5.88 -18.14
N CYS A 202 -19.52 -5.32 -17.47
CA CYS A 202 -18.78 -5.95 -16.38
C CYS A 202 -19.55 -5.90 -15.05
N ARG A 203 -20.71 -6.55 -15.01
CA ARG A 203 -21.66 -6.47 -13.88
C ARG A 203 -21.13 -7.10 -12.60
N GLN A 204 -20.24 -8.09 -12.71
CA GLN A 204 -19.77 -8.84 -11.55
C GLN A 204 -18.92 -7.98 -10.61
N TYR A 205 -18.07 -7.11 -11.15
CA TYR A 205 -17.14 -6.29 -10.37
C TYR A 205 -17.35 -4.82 -10.72
N HIS A 206 -18.19 -4.16 -9.93
CA HIS A 206 -18.46 -2.74 -10.07
C HIS A 206 -18.56 -2.07 -8.70
N SER A 207 -18.43 -0.76 -8.68
CA SER A 207 -18.72 0.04 -7.49
C SER A 207 -18.99 1.49 -7.87
N GLY A 208 -20.22 1.94 -7.65
CA GLY A 208 -20.66 3.24 -8.15
C GLY A 208 -20.52 3.29 -9.67
N ASN A 209 -19.84 4.31 -10.19
CA ASN A 209 -19.58 4.46 -11.62
C ASN A 209 -18.37 3.64 -12.10
N TRP A 210 -17.67 2.92 -11.24
CA TRP A 210 -16.50 2.13 -11.64
C TRP A 210 -16.90 0.73 -12.06
N ASN A 211 -16.36 0.28 -13.19
CA ASN A 211 -16.49 -1.08 -13.68
C ASN A 211 -15.10 -1.70 -13.84
N PHE A 212 -14.90 -2.89 -13.27
CA PHE A 212 -13.65 -3.64 -13.31
C PHE A 212 -13.83 -4.84 -14.23
N CYS A 213 -13.24 -4.75 -15.41
CA CYS A 213 -13.35 -5.74 -16.47
C CYS A 213 -12.09 -6.60 -16.55
N TYR A 214 -12.14 -7.68 -17.32
CA TYR A 214 -10.98 -8.54 -17.54
C TYR A 214 -9.82 -7.78 -18.19
N ASP A 215 -10.13 -6.88 -19.13
CA ASP A 215 -9.18 -6.09 -19.91
C ASP A 215 -8.70 -4.81 -19.20
N GLY A 216 -9.48 -4.26 -18.27
CA GLY A 216 -9.13 -2.99 -17.65
C GLY A 216 -10.13 -2.44 -16.65
N ILE A 217 -9.97 -1.14 -16.39
CA ILE A 217 -10.77 -0.37 -15.44
C ILE A 217 -11.52 0.67 -16.25
N TYR A 218 -12.81 0.80 -15.99
CA TYR A 218 -13.70 1.75 -16.64
C TYR A 218 -14.32 2.66 -15.58
N TYR A 219 -14.48 3.92 -15.93
CA TYR A 219 -15.34 4.86 -15.23
C TYR A 219 -16.49 5.20 -16.16
N GLU A 220 -17.71 4.88 -15.72
CA GLU A 220 -18.89 4.75 -16.58
C GLU A 220 -18.58 3.76 -17.71
N ASN A 221 -18.74 4.18 -18.97
CA ASN A 221 -18.36 3.40 -20.16
C ASN A 221 -17.02 3.81 -20.77
N THR A 222 -16.26 4.69 -20.11
CA THR A 222 -14.94 5.11 -20.61
C THR A 222 -13.86 4.27 -19.96
N ARG A 223 -13.05 3.58 -20.78
CA ARG A 223 -11.88 2.87 -20.28
C ARG A 223 -10.89 3.88 -19.73
N VAL A 224 -10.67 3.83 -18.43
CA VAL A 224 -9.71 4.70 -17.77
C VAL A 224 -8.38 4.01 -17.55
N GLY A 225 -8.35 2.68 -17.34
CA GLY A 225 -7.14 1.92 -17.06
C GLY A 225 -7.06 0.58 -17.79
N VAL A 226 -5.85 0.03 -17.86
CA VAL A 226 -5.54 -1.29 -18.44
C VAL A 226 -4.74 -2.09 -17.43
N TRP A 227 -4.99 -3.40 -17.30
CA TRP A 227 -4.23 -4.26 -16.38
C TRP A 227 -2.82 -4.65 -16.90
N ILE A 228 -2.56 -4.44 -18.20
CA ILE A 228 -1.40 -4.96 -18.96
C ILE A 228 -0.09 -4.22 -18.65
N ASP A 229 0.96 -5.01 -18.37
CA ASP A 229 2.43 -4.95 -18.60
C ASP A 229 3.23 -3.65 -18.81
N ALA A 230 2.65 -2.45 -18.77
CA ALA A 230 3.37 -1.22 -19.14
C ALA A 230 3.43 -0.24 -17.98
N ASP A 231 4.46 -0.36 -17.14
CA ASP A 231 4.99 0.63 -16.17
C ASP A 231 4.05 1.17 -15.06
N TYR A 232 2.72 1.26 -15.30
CA TYR A 232 1.61 1.74 -14.46
C TYR A 232 0.31 1.17 -15.10
N PRO A 233 -0.87 1.05 -14.45
CA PRO A 233 -2.11 1.00 -15.19
C PRO A 233 -2.04 2.33 -15.91
N VAL A 234 -2.09 2.29 -17.22
CA VAL A 234 -2.16 3.53 -17.95
C VAL A 234 -3.58 4.02 -17.70
N LEU A 235 -3.75 4.67 -16.54
CA LEU A 235 -4.95 5.33 -16.08
C LEU A 235 -5.06 6.60 -16.93
N ASN A 236 -5.17 6.39 -18.25
CA ASN A 236 -4.89 7.30 -19.35
C ASN A 236 -5.71 8.59 -19.27
N SER A 237 -6.89 8.49 -18.68
CA SER A 237 -7.84 9.59 -18.52
C SER A 237 -7.91 10.11 -17.08
N ILE A 238 -7.05 9.63 -16.18
CA ILE A 238 -6.92 10.14 -14.82
C ILE A 238 -5.74 11.10 -14.76
N TYR A 239 -5.99 12.31 -14.27
CA TYR A 239 -4.96 13.31 -14.08
C TYR A 239 -4.16 12.99 -12.83
N PHE A 240 -2.91 12.58 -13.02
CA PHE A 240 -2.02 12.29 -11.89
C PHE A 240 -1.35 13.56 -11.38
N ASP A 241 -1.43 13.75 -10.06
CA ASP A 241 -0.66 14.77 -9.37
C ASP A 241 0.83 14.44 -9.49
N ARG A 242 1.57 15.25 -10.25
CA ARG A 242 3.03 15.11 -10.43
C ARG A 242 3.72 15.83 -9.27
N ASN A 243 3.68 15.24 -8.08
CA ASN A 243 4.51 15.69 -6.96
C ASN A 243 5.81 14.88 -6.87
#